data_AF-A0A932MQW4-F1
#
_entry.id   AF-A0A932MQW4-F1
#
_cell.length_a   1.000
_cell.length_b   1.000
_cell.length_c   1.000
_cell.angle_alpha   90.00
_cell.angle_beta   90.00
_cell.angle_gamma   90.00
#
_symmetry.space_group_name_H-M   'P 1'
#
loop_
_entity.id
_entity.type
_entity.pdbx_description
1 polymer ?
#
loop_
_entity_poly.entity_id
_entity_poly.type
_entity_poly.pdbx_seq_one_letter_code
_entity_poly.pdbx_strand_id
1 'polypeptide(L)'
;MQTQAEHFLAEFLLTLNKSIDDYKAYLQAGKTFRYAQELKKNNAKAHRLLLDHNDQLPAGLQPASDALIEHYSVWTQKWEALAEELKPGPDDEFVFPNTVTFPKQAAAALEIYFKKLNGAAPSAG
;
A
#
# COMPACT_ATOMS: atom_id res chain seq x y z
N MET A 1 9.65 2.83 25.60
CA MET A 1 8.52 3.55 24.97
C MET A 1 8.71 3.43 23.48
N GLN A 2 7.74 2.89 22.74
CA GLN A 2 7.81 2.91 21.28
C GLN A 2 7.58 4.33 20.78
N THR A 3 8.31 4.75 19.75
CA THR A 3 8.13 6.08 19.15
C THR A 3 6.80 6.14 18.38
N GLN A 4 6.23 7.34 18.19
CA GLN A 4 5.04 7.51 17.35
C GLN A 4 5.29 7.00 15.92
N ALA A 5 6.53 7.19 15.44
CA ALA A 5 7.02 6.66 14.17
C ALA A 5 6.96 5.13 14.11
N GLU A 6 7.36 4.43 15.17
CA GLU A 6 7.30 2.96 15.24
C GLU A 6 5.87 2.43 15.12
N HIS A 7 4.91 3.03 15.84
CA HIS A 7 3.53 2.56 15.81
C HIS A 7 2.91 2.68 14.42
N PHE A 8 3.03 3.85 13.78
CA PHE A 8 2.43 4.02 12.45
C PHE A 8 3.14 3.15 11.41
N LEU A 9 4.47 3.01 11.47
CA LEU A 9 5.20 2.17 10.52
C LEU A 9 4.83 0.69 10.67
N ALA A 10 4.65 0.21 11.90
CA ALA A 10 4.15 -1.13 12.14
C ALA A 10 2.77 -1.34 11.50
N GLU A 11 1.85 -0.39 11.70
CA GLU A 11 0.50 -0.47 11.12
C GLU A 11 0.52 -0.37 9.58
N PHE A 12 1.36 0.51 9.03
CA PHE A 12 1.56 0.66 7.59
C PHE A 12 2.08 -0.63 6.96
N LEU A 13 3.13 -1.23 7.53
CA LEU A 13 3.73 -2.47 7.01
C LEU A 13 2.78 -3.67 7.12
N LEU A 14 2.00 -3.77 8.19
CA LEU A 14 0.94 -4.77 8.31
C LEU A 14 -0.12 -4.59 7.22
N THR A 15 -0.52 -3.34 6.97
CA THR A 15 -1.51 -3.01 5.93
C THR A 15 -0.96 -3.31 4.53
N LEU A 16 0.31 -3.02 4.28
CA LEU A 16 1.00 -3.33 3.02
C LEU A 16 1.06 -4.84 2.78
N ASN A 17 1.44 -5.62 3.78
CA ASN A 17 1.46 -7.08 3.68
C ASN A 17 0.07 -7.65 3.37
N LYS A 18 -0.97 -7.11 4.02
CA LYS A 18 -2.36 -7.49 3.75
C LYS A 18 -2.79 -7.15 2.31
N SER A 19 -2.38 -5.98 1.79
CA SER A 19 -2.62 -5.60 0.39
C SER A 19 -1.95 -6.58 -0.59
N ILE A 20 -0.71 -7.02 -0.28
CA ILE A 20 -0.01 -8.03 -1.08
C ILE A 20 -0.78 -9.36 -1.08
N ASP A 21 -1.31 -9.79 0.06
CA ASP A 21 -2.08 -11.03 0.15
C ASP A 21 -3.43 -10.92 -0.56
N ASP A 22 -4.12 -9.78 -0.46
CA ASP A 22 -5.35 -9.53 -1.21
C ASP A 22 -5.11 -9.49 -2.72
N TYR A 23 -3.96 -8.97 -3.17
CA TYR A 23 -3.58 -9.02 -4.59
C TYR A 23 -3.38 -10.47 -5.07
N LYS A 24 -2.75 -11.33 -4.25
CA LYS A 24 -2.65 -12.76 -4.57
C LYS A 24 -4.04 -13.42 -4.63
N ALA A 25 -4.90 -13.13 -3.66
CA ALA A 25 -6.27 -13.65 -3.62
C ALA A 25 -7.08 -13.20 -4.85
N TYR A 26 -6.94 -11.92 -5.24
CA TYR A 26 -7.51 -11.37 -6.46
C TYR A 26 -7.07 -12.15 -7.70
N LEU A 27 -5.76 -12.42 -7.86
CA LEU A 27 -5.27 -13.21 -8.99
C LEU A 27 -5.78 -14.65 -8.99
N GLN A 28 -5.82 -15.29 -7.82
CA GLN A 28 -6.26 -16.69 -7.67
C GLN A 28 -7.76 -16.88 -7.89
N ALA A 29 -8.56 -15.88 -7.51
CA ALA A 29 -10.01 -15.92 -7.63
C ALA A 29 -10.54 -15.48 -9.00
N GLY A 30 -9.69 -15.37 -10.02
CA GLY A 30 -10.11 -14.95 -11.36
C GLY A 30 -10.38 -13.45 -11.46
N LYS A 31 -9.71 -12.64 -10.64
CA LYS A 31 -9.71 -11.17 -10.70
C LYS A 31 -11.09 -10.54 -10.49
N THR A 32 -11.90 -11.08 -9.58
CA THR A 32 -13.25 -10.55 -9.37
C THR A 32 -13.25 -9.21 -8.64
N PHE A 33 -14.31 -8.43 -8.86
CA PHE A 33 -14.49 -7.13 -8.25
C PHE A 33 -14.46 -7.16 -6.72
N ARG A 34 -15.03 -8.20 -6.09
CA ARG A 34 -15.02 -8.38 -4.63
C ARG A 34 -13.59 -8.34 -4.05
N TYR A 35 -12.65 -9.08 -4.65
CA TYR A 35 -11.26 -9.06 -4.18
C TYR A 35 -10.55 -7.76 -4.54
N ALA A 36 -10.91 -7.14 -5.67
CA ALA A 36 -10.40 -5.82 -6.03
C ALA A 36 -10.84 -4.73 -5.02
N GLN A 37 -12.04 -4.85 -4.43
CA GLN A 37 -12.54 -3.96 -3.37
C GLN A 37 -11.75 -4.12 -2.07
N GLU A 38 -11.42 -5.34 -1.66
CA GLU A 38 -10.58 -5.56 -0.47
C GLU A 38 -9.16 -5.00 -0.67
N LEU A 39 -8.58 -5.22 -1.85
CA LEU A 39 -7.31 -4.60 -2.22
C LEU A 39 -7.37 -3.07 -2.14
N LYS A 40 -8.44 -2.45 -2.70
CA LYS A 40 -8.66 -1.00 -2.62
C LYS A 40 -8.74 -0.53 -1.17
N LYS A 41 -9.46 -1.24 -0.31
CA LYS A 41 -9.63 -0.89 1.10
C LYS A 41 -8.28 -0.83 1.83
N ASN A 42 -7.40 -1.81 1.61
CA ASN A 42 -6.08 -1.80 2.22
C ASN A 42 -5.16 -0.72 1.61
N ASN A 43 -5.22 -0.50 0.31
CA ASN A 43 -4.48 0.59 -0.34
C ASN A 43 -4.91 1.96 0.20
N ALA A 44 -6.21 2.19 0.38
CA ALA A 44 -6.74 3.42 0.97
C ALA A 44 -6.30 3.60 2.43
N LYS A 45 -6.26 2.52 3.22
CA LYS A 45 -5.74 2.56 4.59
C LYS A 45 -4.25 2.90 4.61
N ALA A 46 -3.43 2.25 3.77
CA ALA A 46 -2.00 2.52 3.66
C ALA A 46 -1.73 3.97 3.24
N HIS A 47 -2.49 4.47 2.26
CA HIS A 47 -2.44 5.85 1.82
C HIS A 47 -2.71 6.84 2.95
N ARG A 48 -3.79 6.61 3.71
CA ARG A 48 -4.15 7.46 4.84
C ARG A 48 -3.08 7.48 5.92
N LEU A 49 -2.52 6.32 6.28
CA LEU A 49 -1.43 6.24 7.27
C LEU A 49 -0.22 7.07 6.86
N LEU A 50 0.13 7.09 5.57
CA LEU A 50 1.23 7.90 5.08
C LEU A 50 0.91 9.40 5.11
N LEU A 51 -0.30 9.80 4.70
CA LEU A 51 -0.74 11.20 4.75
C LEU A 51 -0.78 11.74 6.19
N ASP A 52 -1.33 10.97 7.12
CA ASP A 52 -1.57 11.40 8.50
C ASP A 52 -0.27 11.45 9.34
N HIS A 53 0.81 10.79 8.89
CA HIS A 53 2.03 10.59 9.68
C HIS A 53 3.34 10.88 8.94
N ASN A 54 3.30 11.49 7.74
CA ASN A 54 4.49 11.79 6.96
C ASN A 54 5.49 12.68 7.73
N ASP A 55 4.97 13.60 8.53
CA ASP A 55 5.73 14.53 9.38
C ASP A 55 6.49 13.83 10.51
N GLN A 56 6.10 12.59 10.86
CA GLN A 56 6.77 11.77 11.86
C GLN A 56 7.99 11.03 11.30
N LEU A 57 8.15 11.01 9.97
CA LEU A 57 9.34 10.44 9.33
C LEU A 57 10.51 11.42 9.39
N PRO A 58 11.75 10.91 9.54
CA PRO A 58 12.95 11.70 9.26
C PRO A 58 12.87 12.31 7.85
N ALA A 59 13.36 13.54 7.70
CA ALA A 59 13.31 14.27 6.42
C ALA A 59 13.86 13.47 5.22
N GLY A 60 14.87 12.61 5.43
CA GLY A 60 15.41 11.75 4.39
C GLY A 60 14.50 10.60 3.91
N LEU A 61 13.40 10.32 4.62
CA LEU A 61 12.43 9.27 4.27
C LEU A 61 11.09 9.82 3.77
N GLN A 62 10.82 11.12 3.95
CA GLN A 62 9.61 11.76 3.42
C GLN A 62 9.47 11.57 1.89
N PRO A 63 10.54 11.70 1.06
CA PRO A 63 10.41 11.43 -0.37
C PRO A 63 9.95 9.99 -0.71
N ALA A 64 10.29 9.01 0.13
CA ALA A 64 9.82 7.64 -0.05
C ALA A 64 8.33 7.52 0.29
N SER A 65 7.90 8.14 1.38
CA SER A 65 6.48 8.24 1.74
C SER A 65 5.67 8.97 0.67
N ASP A 66 6.16 10.10 0.16
CA ASP A 66 5.53 10.89 -0.89
C ASP A 66 5.35 10.09 -2.19
N ALA A 67 6.36 9.30 -2.58
CA ALA A 67 6.26 8.43 -3.76
C ALA A 67 5.17 7.35 -3.60
N LEU A 68 4.98 6.82 -2.39
CA LEU A 68 3.91 5.88 -2.08
C LEU A 68 2.54 6.56 -2.04
N ILE A 69 2.45 7.77 -1.48
CA ILE A 69 1.24 8.61 -1.48
C ILE A 69 0.79 8.90 -2.91
N GLU A 70 1.70 9.33 -3.78
CA GLU A 70 1.43 9.58 -5.19
C GLU A 70 0.92 8.31 -5.88
N HIS A 71 1.61 7.17 -5.66
CA HIS A 71 1.20 5.89 -6.20
C HIS A 71 -0.24 5.53 -5.79
N TYR A 72 -0.58 5.59 -4.49
CA TYR A 72 -1.92 5.23 -4.03
C TYR A 72 -3.00 6.19 -4.52
N SER A 73 -2.67 7.48 -4.65
CA SER A 73 -3.58 8.49 -5.20
C SER A 73 -3.93 8.18 -6.65
N VAL A 74 -2.92 8.00 -7.51
CA VAL A 74 -3.11 7.69 -8.93
C VAL A 74 -3.79 6.33 -9.11
N TRP A 75 -3.37 5.32 -8.35
CA TRP A 75 -3.98 3.99 -8.40
C TRP A 75 -5.47 4.03 -8.03
N THR A 76 -5.82 4.73 -6.94
CA THR A 76 -7.20 4.83 -6.46
C THR A 76 -8.09 5.55 -7.46
N GLN A 77 -7.62 6.67 -8.00
CA GLN A 77 -8.36 7.44 -9.00
C GLN A 77 -8.68 6.61 -10.24
N LYS A 78 -7.68 5.89 -10.77
CA LYS A 78 -7.88 5.02 -11.93
C LYS A 78 -8.81 3.85 -11.62
N TRP A 79 -8.69 3.26 -10.43
CA TRP A 79 -9.55 2.16 -10.01
C TRP A 79 -11.01 2.61 -9.95
N GLU A 80 -11.25 3.79 -9.37
CA GLU A 80 -12.59 4.38 -9.23
C GLU A 80 -13.22 4.69 -10.58
N ALA A 81 -12.46 5.33 -11.47
CA ALA A 81 -12.92 5.59 -12.84
C ALA A 81 -13.34 4.30 -13.56
N LEU A 82 -12.54 3.24 -13.44
CA LEU A 82 -12.86 1.95 -14.06
C LEU A 82 -14.09 1.28 -13.42
N ALA A 83 -14.22 1.35 -12.10
CA ALA A 83 -15.39 0.80 -11.40
C ALA A 83 -16.69 1.54 -11.75
N GLU A 84 -16.61 2.86 -11.91
CA GLU A 84 -17.76 3.69 -12.35
C GLU A 84 -18.15 3.43 -13.81
N GLU A 85 -17.16 3.18 -14.68
CA GLU A 85 -17.39 2.84 -16.09
C GLU A 85 -18.03 1.44 -16.22
N LEU A 86 -17.44 0.44 -15.58
CA LEU A 86 -17.85 -0.96 -15.73
C LEU A 86 -19.09 -1.33 -14.90
N LYS A 87 -19.32 -0.64 -13.77
CA LYS A 87 -20.37 -0.97 -12.79
C LYS A 87 -20.46 -2.48 -12.47
N PRO A 88 -19.34 -3.12 -12.12
CA PRO A 88 -19.27 -4.57 -11.97
C PRO A 88 -20.08 -5.06 -10.76
N GLY A 89 -20.66 -6.25 -10.89
CA GLY A 89 -21.11 -7.07 -9.78
C GLY A 89 -19.94 -7.67 -8.99
N PRO A 90 -20.17 -8.19 -7.78
CA PRO A 90 -19.10 -8.69 -6.91
C PRO A 90 -18.23 -9.81 -7.52
N ASP A 91 -18.85 -10.68 -8.33
CA ASP A 91 -18.19 -11.85 -8.92
C ASP A 91 -17.82 -11.61 -10.40
N ASP A 92 -18.08 -10.41 -10.93
CA ASP A 92 -17.66 -10.04 -12.28
C ASP A 92 -16.15 -9.85 -12.33
N GLU A 93 -15.56 -10.21 -13.48
CA GLU A 93 -14.15 -9.96 -13.74
C GLU A 93 -13.89 -8.45 -13.76
N PHE A 94 -12.93 -8.02 -12.95
CA PHE A 94 -12.50 -6.62 -12.84
C PHE A 94 -11.00 -6.55 -13.09
N VAL A 95 -10.60 -6.43 -14.35
CA VAL A 95 -9.17 -6.33 -14.73
C VAL A 95 -8.74 -4.87 -14.70
N PHE A 96 -8.00 -4.51 -13.66
CA PHE A 96 -7.36 -3.20 -13.58
C PHE A 96 -6.08 -3.19 -14.43
N PRO A 97 -5.99 -2.39 -15.51
CA PRO A 97 -4.80 -2.34 -16.34
C PRO A 97 -3.62 -1.79 -15.53
N ASN A 98 -2.69 -2.68 -15.18
CA ASN A 98 -1.55 -2.41 -14.30
C ASN A 98 -0.52 -1.47 -14.96
N THR A 99 -0.90 -0.21 -15.10
CA THR A 99 -0.08 0.85 -15.70
C THR A 99 0.64 1.70 -14.65
N VAL A 100 0.33 1.49 -13.37
CA VAL A 100 0.91 2.24 -12.25
C VAL A 100 1.85 1.31 -11.49
N THR A 101 3.15 1.48 -11.70
CA THR A 101 4.17 0.65 -11.06
C THR A 101 4.26 0.98 -9.56
N PHE A 102 4.20 -0.04 -8.71
CA PHE A 102 4.39 0.12 -7.27
C PHE A 102 5.84 0.52 -6.94
N PRO A 103 6.08 1.58 -6.14
CA PRO A 103 7.42 2.08 -5.85
C PRO A 103 8.12 1.20 -4.79
N LYS A 104 8.58 0.01 -5.21
CA LYS A 104 9.20 -1.00 -4.32
C LYS A 104 10.35 -0.47 -3.48
N GLN A 105 11.19 0.41 -4.04
CA GLN A 105 12.33 0.99 -3.33
C GLN A 105 11.88 1.90 -2.18
N ALA A 106 10.79 2.65 -2.37
CA ALA A 106 10.22 3.51 -1.34
C ALA A 106 9.66 2.69 -0.18
N ALA A 107 8.89 1.64 -0.48
CA ALA A 107 8.39 0.72 0.54
C ALA A 107 9.52 0.06 1.33
N ALA A 108 10.57 -0.40 0.63
CA ALA A 108 11.74 -1.01 1.26
C ALA A 108 12.49 -0.02 2.17
N ALA A 109 12.58 1.26 1.81
CA ALA A 109 13.22 2.27 2.65
C ALA A 109 12.49 2.45 3.99
N LEU A 110 11.16 2.48 3.98
CA LEU A 110 10.34 2.55 5.20
C LEU A 110 10.46 1.27 6.04
N GLU A 111 10.48 0.10 5.41
CA GLU A 111 10.67 -1.18 6.10
C GLU A 111 12.06 -1.29 6.76
N ILE A 112 13.12 -0.88 6.05
CA ILE A 112 14.48 -0.86 6.59
C ILE A 112 14.56 0.08 7.80
N TYR A 113 13.92 1.25 7.71
CA TYR A 113 13.88 2.18 8.83
C TYR A 113 13.15 1.59 10.05
N PHE A 114 11.98 0.96 9.84
CA PHE A 114 11.27 0.26 10.91
C PHE A 114 12.10 -0.85 11.56
N LYS A 115 12.84 -1.64 10.77
CA LYS A 115 13.76 -2.67 11.30
C LYS A 115 14.86 -2.06 12.17
N LYS A 116 15.44 -0.92 11.74
CA LYS A 116 16.44 -0.19 12.53
C LYS A 116 15.88 0.29 13.87
N LEU A 117 14.65 0.80 13.90
CA LEU A 117 13.99 1.23 15.14
C LEU A 117 13.81 0.06 16.12
N ASN A 118 13.51 -1.13 15.61
CA ASN A 118 13.30 -2.34 16.42
C ASN A 118 14.59 -3.13 16.73
N GLY A 119 15.77 -2.62 16.38
CA GLY A 119 17.04 -3.32 16.58
C GLY A 119 17.19 -4.60 15.73
N ALA A 120 16.35 -4.80 14.72
CA ALA A 120 16.49 -5.91 13.78
C ALA A 120 17.56 -5.55 12.74
N ALA A 121 18.67 -6.29 12.75
CA ALA A 121 19.72 -6.14 11.74
C ALA A 121 19.14 -6.33 10.33
N PRO A 122 19.56 -5.54 9.33
CA PRO A 122 19.14 -5.78 7.95
C PRO A 122 19.62 -7.17 7.53
N SER A 123 18.68 -8.06 7.19
CA SER A 123 19.00 -9.35 6.59
C SER A 123 19.67 -9.08 5.25
N ALA A 124 20.98 -9.32 5.18
CA ALA A 124 21.73 -9.31 3.94
C ALA A 124 21.17 -10.43 3.04
N GLY A 125 20.57 -10.03 1.91
CA GLY A 125 20.31 -10.91 0.77
C GLY A 125 21.50 -10.91 -0.17
#